data_AF-A0A1F7WKD1-F1
#
_entry.id   AF-A0A1F7WKD1-F1
#
_cell.length_a   1.000
_cell.length_b   1.000
_cell.length_c   1.000
_cell.angle_alpha   90.00
_cell.angle_beta   90.00
_cell.angle_gamma   90.00
#
_symmetry.space_group_name_H-M   'P 1'
#
loop_
_entity.id
_entity.type
_entity.pdbx_description
1 polymer ?
#
loop_
_entity_poly.entity_id
_entity_poly.type
_entity_poly.pdbx_seq_one_letter_code
_entity_poly.pdbx_strand_id
1 'polypeptide(L)' 'MHEVTCDKCGKRCEVPFKPTSSKPVYCSDCFKKDEHFESKNKPNQFAKEFDQINRKLDKILEALEIN' A
#
# COMPACT_ATOMS: atom_id res chain seq x y z
N MET A 1 25.40 13.74 6.40
CA MET A 1 24.18 14.09 5.68
C MET A 1 24.57 14.63 4.31
N HIS A 2 23.78 14.34 3.27
CA HIS A 2 24.00 14.85 1.92
C HIS A 2 22.84 15.76 1.51
N GLU A 3 23.16 16.99 1.10
CA GLU A 3 22.18 17.93 0.57
C GLU A 3 21.77 17.53 -0.84
N VAL A 4 20.46 17.44 -1.07
CA VAL A 4 19.87 17.00 -2.34
C VAL A 4 18.59 17.79 -2.62
N THR A 5 18.20 17.85 -3.89
CA THR A 5 16.90 18.39 -4.29
C THR A 5 15.93 17.23 -4.51
N CYS A 6 14.75 17.30 -3.90
CA CYS A 6 13.72 16.28 -4.07
C CYS A 6 13.23 16.22 -5.53
N ASP A 7 13.32 15.05 -6.16
CA ASP A 7 12.91 14.85 -7.55
C ASP A 7 11.39 15.03 -7.77
N LYS A 8 10.59 14.92 -6.70
CA LYS A 8 9.12 15.06 -6.77
C LYS A 8 8.64 16.49 -6.58
N CYS A 9 9.21 17.23 -5.63
CA CYS A 9 8.69 18.56 -5.24
C CYS A 9 9.70 19.71 -5.39
N GLY A 10 10.95 19.43 -5.79
CA GLY A 10 11.98 20.44 -6.03
C GLY A 10 12.52 21.13 -4.77
N LYS A 11 12.09 20.73 -3.57
CA LYS A 11 12.60 21.29 -2.31
C LYS A 11 13.96 20.70 -1.96
N ARG A 12 14.83 21.51 -1.34
CA ARG A 12 16.08 21.03 -0.75
C ARG A 12 15.81 20.23 0.51
N CYS A 13 16.49 19.11 0.66
CA CYS A 13 16.43 18.26 1.85
C CYS A 13 17.77 17.56 2.09
N GLU A 14 17.94 17.01 3.28
CA GLU A 14 19.11 16.24 3.66
C GLU A 14 18.77 14.75 3.76
N VAL A 15 19.64 13.90 3.21
CA VAL A 15 19.50 12.44 3.29
C VAL A 15 20.70 11.79 4.00
N PRO A 16 20.52 10.67 4.73
CA PRO A 16 21.59 9.98 5.43
C PRO A 16 22.42 9.04 4.53
N PHE A 17 22.06 8.91 3.26
CA PHE A 17 22.72 8.04 2.28
C PHE A 17 23.31 8.85 1.13
N LYS A 18 24.35 8.30 0.47
CA LYS A 18 24.93 8.92 -0.72
C LYS A 18 23.95 8.76 -1.90
N PRO A 19 23.43 9.86 -2.49
CA PRO A 19 22.53 9.78 -3.62
C PRO A 19 23.25 9.19 -4.85
N THR A 20 22.54 8.35 -5.60
CA THR A 20 23.02 7.72 -6.83
C THR A 20 22.14 8.14 -8.00
N SER A 21 22.72 8.42 -9.17
CA SER A 21 21.96 8.87 -10.35
C SER A 21 20.96 7.85 -10.92
N SER A 22 20.94 6.61 -10.42
CA SER A 22 20.06 5.55 -10.91
C SER A 22 18.67 5.53 -10.27
N LYS A 23 18.48 6.18 -9.11
CA LYS A 23 17.22 6.20 -8.38
C LYS A 23 16.86 7.62 -7.95
N PRO A 24 15.58 8.01 -8.01
CA PRO A 24 15.14 9.31 -7.55
C PRO A 24 15.27 9.42 -6.02
N VAL A 25 15.55 10.63 -5.56
CA VAL A 25 15.69 11.00 -4.16
C VAL A 25 14.49 11.86 -3.76
N TYR A 26 13.79 11.43 -2.71
CA TYR A 26 12.60 12.12 -2.23
C TYR A 26 12.82 12.67 -0.82
N CYS A 27 12.25 13.84 -0.54
CA CYS A 27 12.17 14.35 0.82
C CYS A 27 11.22 13.50 1.67
N SER A 28 11.33 13.59 2.99
CA SER A 28 10.52 12.82 3.95
C SER A 28 9.02 12.90 3.68
N ASP A 29 8.52 14.06 3.27
CA ASP A 29 7.09 14.26 2.97
C ASP A 29 6.67 13.56 1.68
N CYS A 30 7.53 13.62 0.65
CA CYS A 30 7.27 12.99 -0.64
C CYS A 30 7.36 11.47 -0.51
N PHE A 31 8.36 10.97 0.21
CA PHE A 31 8.55 9.54 0.47
C PHE A 31 7.37 8.92 1.23
N LYS A 32 6.81 9.63 2.23
CA LYS A 32 5.59 9.19 2.94
C LYS A 32 4.34 9.23 2.06
N LYS A 33 4.25 10.18 1.12
CA LYS A 33 3.12 10.34 0.20
C LYS A 33 3.23 9.45 -1.03
N ASP A 34 4.39 8.86 -1.30
CA ASP A 34 4.54 7.87 -2.36
C ASP A 34 3.94 6.55 -1.88
N GLU A 35 2.61 6.46 -2.06
CA GLU A 35 1.79 5.26 -1.93
C GLU A 35 2.28 4.07 -2.78
N HIS A 36 3.31 4.27 -3.60
CA HIS A 36 3.97 3.20 -4.35
C HIS A 36 4.80 2.26 -3.46
N PHE A 37 5.22 2.71 -2.28
CA PHE A 37 5.80 1.86 -1.23
C PHE A 37 4.78 1.46 -0.17
N GLU A 38 3.49 1.72 -0.39
CA GLU A 38 2.47 1.00 0.36
C GLU A 38 2.77 -0.48 0.17
N SER A 39 3.22 -1.11 1.25
CA SER A 39 3.03 -2.53 1.45
C SER A 39 1.56 -2.73 1.18
N LYS A 40 1.21 -3.12 -0.06
CA LYS A 40 -0.17 -3.32 -0.41
C LYS A 40 -0.64 -4.31 0.64
N ASN A 41 -1.50 -3.85 1.55
CA ASN A 41 -2.53 -4.71 2.10
C ASN A 41 -3.37 -5.09 0.88
N LYS A 42 -2.80 -5.91 -0.01
CA LYS A 42 -3.50 -6.62 -1.03
C LYS A 42 -4.44 -7.45 -0.18
N PRO A 43 -5.75 -7.16 -0.18
CA PRO A 43 -6.67 -8.03 0.51
C PRO A 43 -6.34 -9.42 0.01
N ASN A 44 -6.05 -10.32 0.95
CA ASN A 44 -5.60 -11.66 0.65
C ASN A 44 -6.51 -12.21 -0.45
N GLN A 45 -5.97 -12.77 -1.54
CA GLN A 45 -6.81 -13.14 -2.70
C GLN A 45 -7.96 -14.07 -2.30
N PHE A 46 -7.76 -14.82 -1.21
CA PHE A 46 -8.73 -15.69 -0.57
C PHE A 46 -9.90 -14.98 0.13
N ALA A 47 -9.81 -13.67 0.44
CA ALA A 47 -10.88 -12.93 1.09
C ALA A 47 -12.15 -12.90 0.21
N LYS A 48 -11.99 -12.74 -1.11
CA LYS A 48 -13.11 -12.76 -2.05
C LYS A 48 -13.76 -14.14 -2.15
N GLU A 49 -12.97 -15.21 -2.06
CA GLU A 49 -13.46 -16.59 -2.12
C GLU A 49 -14.18 -16.96 -0.82
N PHE A 50 -13.65 -16.53 0.33
CA PHE A 50 -14.29 -16.71 1.64
C PHE A 50 -15.64 -16.00 1.73
N ASP A 51 -15.73 -14.77 1.24
CA ASP A 51 -17.01 -14.03 1.18
C ASP A 51 -18.06 -14.76 0.33
N GLN A 52 -17.65 -15.42 -0.75
CA GLN A 52 -18.55 -16.22 -1.57
C GLN A 52 -19.05 -17.48 -0.84
N ILE A 53 -18.19 -18.11 -0.03
CA ILE A 53 -18.58 -19.27 0.79
C ILE A 53 -19.60 -18.83 1.83
N ASN A 54 -19.34 -17.75 2.57
CA ASN A 54 -20.26 -17.25 3.60
C ASN A 54 -21.63 -16.90 3.01
N ARG A 55 -21.67 -16.20 1.88
CA ARG A 55 -22.93 -15.92 1.18
C ARG A 55 -23.71 -17.17 0.76
N LYS A 56 -23.02 -18.27 0.45
CA LYS A 56 -23.68 -19.55 0.14
C LYS A 56 -24.20 -20.20 1.42
N LEU A 57 -23.45 -20.13 2.51
CA LEU A 57 -23.90 -20.61 3.82
C LEU A 57 -25.15 -19.86 4.26
N ASP A 58 -25.17 -18.52 4.16
CA ASP A 58 -26.34 -17.70 4.51
C ASP A 58 -27.60 -18.14 3.74
N LYS A 59 -27.47 -18.42 2.44
CA LYS A 59 -28.59 -18.93 1.62
C LYS A 59 -29.06 -20.32 2.02
N ILE A 60 -28.14 -21.18 2.46
CA ILE A 60 -28.49 -22.52 2.92
C ILE A 60 -29.19 -22.42 4.27
N LEU A 61 -28.68 -21.58 5.19
CA LEU A 61 -29.28 -21.32 6.48
C LEU A 61 -30.70 -20.74 6.32
N GLU A 62 -30.87 -19.78 5.42
CA GLU A 62 -32.17 -19.22 5.04
C GLU A 62 -33.12 -20.29 4.49
N ALA A 63 -32.66 -21.14 3.56
CA ALA A 63 -33.46 -22.18 2.95
C ALA A 63 -33.84 -23.32 3.89
N LEU A 64 -33.07 -23.52 4.97
CA LEU A 64 -33.34 -24.52 5.99
C LEU A 64 -34.07 -23.95 7.21
N GLU A 65 -34.40 -22.65 7.21
CA GLU A 65 -34.99 -21.92 8.34
C GLU A 65 -34.16 -22.03 9.64
N ILE A 66 -32.84 -22.18 9.48
CA ILE A 66 -31.88 -22.26 10.60
C ILE A 66 -31.30 -20.85 10.77
N ASN A 67 -31.92 -20.05 11.64
CA ASN A 67 -31.37 -18.75 12.09
C ASN A 67 -30.25 -18.94 13.10
#